data_AF-A0ABD3PZP2-F1
#
_entry.id   AF-A0ABD3PZP2-F1
#
_cell.length_a   1.000
_cell.length_b   1.000
_cell.length_c   1.000
_cell.angle_alpha   90.00
_cell.angle_beta   90.00
_cell.angle_gamma   90.00
#
_symmetry.space_group_name_H-M   'P 1'
#
loop_
_entity.id
_entity.type
_entity.pdbx_description
1 polymer ?
#
loop_
_entity_poly.entity_id
_entity_poly.type
_entity_poly.pdbx_seq_one_letter_code
_entity_poly.pdbx_strand_id
1 'polypeptide(L)'
;MSTDHSDRSMPSRFTDSISDAARASSYLSPSSAYRWSRVIELGYDESGNDATTDDIENDGGGRAPSCFHCGKEGGVPAEGGGGGGGGGGGGRLSKCARCQVASYCSRECQVSNWKGGDGRVGHKFSCAAYKRVGDDMTIIFGDDKDDARQDILSRIRFYAYPYAVRASRTAGRGFLFVQSDSSLAVMSLPGPILSNGRECSKQRSVVLHWLTVGEYVSEVCMDDFELAAATKDLREAVEGYDESVELPVLMRFRCGHVAVGIAPLVPDFNLCLVLGEEYYGKGDGAAVQLNIDDM
;
A
#
# COMPACT_ATOMS: atom_id res chain seq x y z
N MET A 1 -23.58 54.12 -35.52
CA MET A 1 -23.46 52.66 -35.37
C MET A 1 -22.69 52.42 -34.10
N SER A 2 -23.41 52.30 -32.98
CA SER A 2 -22.84 52.07 -31.64
C SER A 2 -22.99 50.60 -31.31
N THR A 3 -21.87 49.93 -31.02
CA THR A 3 -21.86 48.54 -30.55
C THR A 3 -21.74 48.54 -29.04
N ASP A 4 -22.78 48.01 -28.40
CA ASP A 4 -22.97 47.87 -26.97
C ASP A 4 -22.07 46.74 -26.41
N HIS A 5 -21.26 47.05 -25.40
CA HIS A 5 -20.48 46.08 -24.64
C HIS A 5 -21.27 45.66 -23.40
N SER A 6 -21.88 44.48 -23.46
CA SER A 6 -22.56 43.87 -22.32
C SER A 6 -21.59 43.05 -21.47
N ASP A 7 -21.21 43.62 -20.32
CA ASP A 7 -20.56 42.96 -19.18
C ASP A 7 -21.46 41.87 -18.60
N ARG A 8 -20.97 40.62 -18.55
CA ARG A 8 -21.60 39.52 -17.82
C ARG A 8 -20.74 39.15 -16.61
N SER A 9 -21.16 39.64 -15.46
CA SER A 9 -20.73 39.18 -14.13
C SER A 9 -21.19 37.74 -13.88
N MET A 10 -20.25 36.86 -13.54
CA MET A 10 -20.52 35.49 -13.07
C MET A 10 -20.64 35.47 -11.53
N PRO A 11 -21.65 34.80 -10.94
CA PRO A 11 -21.78 34.71 -9.49
C PRO A 11 -20.84 33.66 -8.90
N SER A 12 -19.99 34.10 -7.96
CA SER A 12 -19.12 33.24 -7.15
C SER A 12 -19.86 32.69 -5.93
N ARG A 13 -20.38 31.47 -5.98
CA ARG A 13 -20.71 30.67 -4.78
C ARG A 13 -20.57 29.17 -5.07
N PHE A 14 -19.35 28.66 -4.93
CA PHE A 14 -19.13 27.24 -4.63
C PHE A 14 -18.90 27.12 -3.13
N THR A 15 -19.93 26.68 -2.40
CA THR A 15 -19.77 26.21 -1.02
C THR A 15 -19.34 24.76 -1.07
N ASP A 16 -18.14 24.49 -0.56
CA ASP A 16 -17.56 23.17 -0.37
C ASP A 16 -18.43 22.29 0.56
N SER A 17 -19.26 21.41 -0.01
CA SER A 17 -19.80 20.25 0.70
C SER A 17 -18.81 19.09 0.61
N ILE A 18 -17.86 19.02 1.54
CA ILE A 18 -16.85 17.94 1.65
C ILE A 18 -17.24 16.97 2.78
N SER A 19 -18.54 16.75 3.01
CA SER A 19 -19.03 15.76 3.99
C SER A 19 -19.56 14.46 3.39
N ASP A 20 -19.70 14.36 2.06
CA ASP A 20 -20.46 13.25 1.46
C ASP A 20 -19.60 12.09 0.93
N ALA A 21 -18.28 12.27 0.75
CA ALA A 21 -17.41 11.18 0.29
C ALA A 21 -17.13 10.10 1.36
N ALA A 22 -17.27 10.43 2.65
CA ALA A 22 -17.10 9.46 3.75
C ALA A 22 -18.40 8.69 4.09
N ARG A 23 -19.55 9.10 3.54
CA ARG A 23 -20.86 8.50 3.81
C ARG A 23 -21.35 7.53 2.72
N ALA A 24 -20.67 7.44 1.58
CA ALA A 24 -21.02 6.48 0.54
C ALA A 24 -20.67 5.01 0.88
N SER A 25 -20.04 4.76 2.04
CA SER A 25 -19.61 3.41 2.46
C SER A 25 -20.70 2.57 3.15
N SER A 26 -21.86 3.13 3.47
CA SER A 26 -22.84 2.48 4.37
C SER A 26 -23.93 1.63 3.70
N TYR A 27 -23.88 1.41 2.39
CA TYR A 27 -24.90 0.61 1.66
C TYR A 27 -24.37 -0.71 1.07
N LEU A 28 -23.10 -1.04 1.30
CA LEU A 28 -22.59 -2.38 1.01
C LEU A 28 -23.01 -3.30 2.16
N SER A 29 -23.64 -4.43 1.81
CA SER A 29 -24.01 -5.47 2.78
C SER A 29 -22.81 -5.76 3.70
N PRO A 30 -23.00 -5.89 5.03
CA PRO A 30 -21.90 -6.07 6.00
C PRO A 30 -21.00 -7.30 5.75
N SER A 31 -21.32 -8.13 4.75
CA SER A 31 -20.51 -9.23 4.24
C SER A 31 -19.35 -8.83 3.31
N SER A 32 -19.16 -7.55 2.96
CA SER A 32 -18.15 -7.15 1.96
C SER A 32 -16.81 -6.69 2.53
N ALA A 33 -16.58 -6.81 3.84
CA ALA A 33 -15.32 -6.43 4.46
C ALA A 33 -14.38 -7.64 4.60
N TYR A 34 -13.09 -7.39 4.47
CA TYR A 34 -12.05 -8.38 4.77
C TYR A 34 -12.13 -8.81 6.23
N ARG A 35 -11.95 -10.11 6.51
CA ARG A 35 -11.98 -10.65 7.87
C ARG A 35 -10.64 -11.28 8.21
N TRP A 36 -9.88 -10.66 9.10
CA TRP A 36 -8.60 -11.18 9.57
C TRP A 36 -8.83 -12.07 10.79
N SER A 37 -8.52 -13.36 10.69
CA SER A 37 -8.65 -14.32 11.79
C SER A 37 -7.41 -14.33 12.68
N ARG A 38 -6.23 -14.09 12.09
CA ARG A 38 -4.95 -14.13 12.79
C ARG A 38 -4.00 -13.07 12.26
N VAL A 39 -3.34 -12.37 13.17
CA VAL A 39 -2.24 -11.45 12.87
C VAL A 39 -1.06 -11.81 13.79
N ILE A 40 0.12 -11.93 13.21
CA ILE A 40 1.37 -12.32 13.88
C ILE A 40 2.44 -11.32 13.45
N GLU A 41 3.24 -10.85 14.40
CA GLU A 41 4.49 -10.15 14.11
C GLU A 41 5.62 -11.13 14.37
N LEU A 42 6.31 -11.52 13.31
CA LEU A 42 7.48 -12.38 13.38
C LEU A 42 8.67 -11.59 13.91
N GLY A 43 9.50 -12.23 14.72
CA GLY A 43 10.61 -11.60 15.43
C GLY A 43 11.84 -11.42 14.54
N TYR A 44 11.66 -11.05 13.28
CA TYR A 44 12.79 -10.78 12.40
C TYR A 44 13.57 -9.61 12.98
N ASP A 45 14.80 -9.87 13.44
CA ASP A 45 15.68 -8.84 13.93
C ASP A 45 15.92 -7.81 12.81
N GLU A 46 15.28 -6.65 12.91
CA GLU A 46 15.55 -5.49 12.06
C GLU A 46 17.03 -5.02 12.21
N SER A 47 17.73 -5.54 13.22
CA SER A 47 19.13 -5.28 13.53
C SER A 47 20.12 -6.23 12.85
N GLY A 48 19.63 -7.19 12.05
CA GLY A 48 20.46 -8.08 11.23
C GLY A 48 21.20 -7.28 10.16
N ASN A 49 22.35 -6.71 10.55
CA ASN A 49 23.24 -5.86 9.76
C ASN A 49 23.98 -6.67 8.67
N ASP A 50 23.26 -7.48 7.90
CA ASP A 50 23.80 -8.20 6.76
C ASP A 50 24.03 -7.17 5.65
N ALA A 51 25.26 -6.69 5.57
CA ALA A 51 25.71 -5.56 4.75
C ALA A 51 25.58 -5.75 3.22
N THR A 52 24.73 -6.68 2.77
CA THR A 52 24.54 -7.04 1.37
C THR A 52 23.12 -6.85 0.87
N THR A 53 22.14 -6.55 1.73
CA THR A 53 20.81 -6.13 1.27
C THR A 53 20.72 -4.61 1.24
N ASP A 54 20.61 -4.02 0.05
CA ASP A 54 20.27 -2.60 -0.13
C ASP A 54 18.94 -2.31 0.60
N ASP A 55 19.03 -1.78 1.81
CA ASP A 55 17.88 -1.54 2.68
C ASP A 55 17.17 -0.26 2.26
N ILE A 56 16.10 -0.45 1.49
CA ILE A 56 15.17 0.61 1.05
C ILE A 56 14.69 1.45 2.24
N GLU A 57 14.52 0.81 3.39
CA GLU A 57 13.90 1.39 4.58
C GLU A 57 14.91 2.14 5.46
N ASN A 58 16.21 1.84 5.31
CA ASN A 58 17.26 2.44 6.12
C ASN A 58 17.84 3.73 5.51
N ASP A 59 17.50 4.06 4.25
CA ASP A 59 17.88 5.35 3.63
C ASP A 59 17.19 6.57 4.32
N GLY A 60 16.27 6.31 5.26
CA GLY A 60 15.61 7.30 6.11
C GLY A 60 16.48 7.87 7.24
N GLY A 61 17.55 7.18 7.68
CA GLY A 61 18.27 7.53 8.90
C GLY A 61 19.23 8.73 8.81
N GLY A 62 19.66 9.11 7.60
CA GLY A 62 20.69 10.15 7.44
C GLY A 62 20.39 11.21 6.39
N ARG A 63 19.35 11.03 5.57
CA ARG A 63 19.07 11.96 4.48
C ARG A 63 18.04 13.01 4.88
N ALA A 64 18.29 14.24 4.46
CA ALA A 64 17.32 15.31 4.64
C ALA A 64 16.00 14.97 3.93
N PRO A 65 14.84 15.29 4.53
CA PRO A 65 13.55 15.13 3.88
C PRO A 65 13.49 15.98 2.61
N SER A 66 12.74 15.54 1.60
CA SER A 66 12.50 16.25 0.35
C SER A 66 11.07 16.75 0.24
N CYS A 67 10.90 17.85 -0.48
CA CYS A 67 9.61 18.41 -0.81
C CYS A 67 8.80 17.41 -1.66
N PHE A 68 7.63 17.01 -1.18
CA PHE A 68 6.75 16.03 -1.84
C PHE A 68 6.24 16.48 -3.23
N HIS A 69 6.36 17.77 -3.55
CA HIS A 69 5.97 18.28 -4.85
C HIS A 69 7.14 18.35 -5.84
N CYS A 70 8.23 19.02 -5.45
CA CYS A 70 9.32 19.38 -6.37
C CYS A 70 10.63 18.64 -6.10
N GLY A 71 10.66 17.73 -5.12
CA GLY A 71 11.85 16.93 -4.78
C GLY A 71 12.98 17.69 -4.09
N LYS A 72 12.89 19.02 -3.94
CA LYS A 72 13.93 19.82 -3.27
C LYS A 72 14.17 19.34 -1.85
N GLU A 73 15.41 18.99 -1.55
CA GLU A 73 15.83 18.59 -0.21
C GLU A 73 15.75 19.77 0.77
N GLY A 74 15.32 19.48 2.00
CA GLY A 74 15.37 20.44 3.10
C GLY A 74 16.80 20.68 3.53
N GLY A 75 17.12 21.93 3.89
CA GLY A 75 18.41 22.20 4.52
C GLY A 75 18.49 21.50 5.87
N VAL A 76 19.51 20.67 6.07
CA VAL A 76 19.85 20.17 7.41
C VAL A 76 20.21 21.39 8.25
N PRO A 77 19.56 21.65 9.40
CA PRO A 77 19.97 22.74 10.27
C PRO A 77 21.42 22.47 10.68
N ALA A 78 22.34 23.32 10.24
CA ALA A 78 23.74 23.20 10.63
C ALA A 78 23.82 23.28 12.16
N GLU A 79 24.12 22.16 12.82
CA GLU A 79 24.31 22.08 14.26
C GLU A 79 25.63 22.77 14.62
N GLY A 80 25.58 24.10 14.75
CA GLY A 80 26.64 24.90 15.37
C GLY A 80 27.87 25.19 14.51
N GLY A 81 28.14 26.47 14.26
CA GLY A 81 29.43 26.92 13.73
C GLY A 81 29.28 28.14 12.84
N GLY A 82 29.67 29.30 13.35
CA GLY A 82 29.30 30.60 12.79
C GLY A 82 30.07 31.01 11.53
N GLY A 83 29.39 31.87 10.76
CA GLY A 83 30.00 33.01 10.08
C GLY A 83 30.66 32.73 8.72
N GLY A 84 30.00 33.17 7.65
CA GLY A 84 30.67 33.45 6.38
C GLY A 84 29.75 33.28 5.18
N GLY A 85 29.25 34.37 4.63
CA GLY A 85 28.18 34.41 3.63
C GLY A 85 28.41 33.58 2.36
N GLY A 86 27.33 32.94 1.90
CA GLY A 86 27.30 32.17 0.67
C GLY A 86 25.92 31.64 0.25
N GLY A 87 24.87 32.47 0.33
CA GLY A 87 23.72 32.50 -0.60
C GLY A 87 22.94 31.23 -1.02
N GLY A 88 23.04 30.09 -0.34
CA GLY A 88 22.27 28.88 -0.66
C GLY A 88 21.13 28.63 0.34
N GLY A 89 19.96 29.22 0.11
CA GLY A 89 18.79 29.14 1.00
C GLY A 89 18.10 27.77 1.04
N GLY A 90 18.70 26.79 1.73
CA GLY A 90 18.02 25.56 2.13
C GLY A 90 17.02 25.84 3.27
N GLY A 91 15.83 26.35 2.93
CA GLY A 91 14.77 26.65 3.90
C GLY A 91 14.24 25.39 4.60
N ARG A 92 13.77 25.55 5.85
CA ARG A 92 13.06 24.49 6.57
C ARG A 92 11.79 24.11 5.80
N LEU A 93 11.55 22.81 5.62
CA LEU A 93 10.32 22.33 4.99
C LEU A 93 9.14 22.43 5.98
N SER A 94 7.99 22.87 5.48
CA SER A 94 6.73 22.89 6.22
C SER A 94 6.00 21.55 6.07
N LYS A 95 5.56 20.95 7.19
CA LYS A 95 4.80 19.69 7.18
C LYS A 95 3.31 19.93 6.92
N CYS A 96 2.63 18.96 6.30
CA CYS A 96 1.20 18.96 6.14
C CYS A 96 0.50 18.91 7.51
N ALA A 97 -0.42 19.85 7.77
CA ALA A 97 -1.09 19.95 9.07
C ALA A 97 -1.93 18.71 9.45
N ARG A 98 -2.35 17.90 8.46
CA ARG A 98 -3.22 16.74 8.67
C ARG A 98 -2.46 15.46 9.00
N CYS A 99 -1.48 15.08 8.17
CA CYS A 99 -0.71 13.86 8.38
C CYS A 99 0.57 14.09 9.17
N GLN A 100 1.09 15.32 9.24
CA GLN A 100 2.39 15.64 9.87
C GLN A 100 3.60 14.90 9.27
N VAL A 101 3.44 14.31 8.09
CA VAL A 101 4.48 13.57 7.37
C VAL A 101 4.94 14.34 6.14
N ALA A 102 4.04 14.53 5.17
CA ALA A 102 4.38 15.16 3.90
C ALA A 102 4.94 16.57 4.09
N SER A 103 6.11 16.84 3.52
CA SER A 103 6.86 18.08 3.71
C SER A 103 6.99 18.90 2.42
N TYR A 104 7.02 20.23 2.55
CA TYR A 104 6.96 21.16 1.41
C TYR A 104 7.85 22.37 1.63
N CYS A 105 8.57 22.79 0.58
CA CYS A 105 9.42 23.97 0.64
C CYS A 105 8.62 25.30 0.62
N SER A 106 7.35 25.26 0.19
CA SER A 106 6.48 26.43 0.16
C SER A 106 4.99 26.04 0.19
N ARG A 107 4.12 27.02 0.47
CA ARG A 107 2.67 26.82 0.45
C ARG A 107 2.17 26.50 -0.96
N GLU A 108 2.78 27.08 -1.99
CA GLU A 108 2.47 26.83 -3.40
C GLU A 108 2.71 25.36 -3.74
N CYS A 109 3.87 24.80 -3.33
CA CYS A 109 4.16 23.37 -3.53
C CYS A 109 3.13 22.47 -2.83
N GLN A 110 2.71 22.83 -1.62
CA GLN A 110 1.68 22.09 -0.90
C GLN A 110 0.32 22.11 -1.62
N VAL A 111 -0.10 23.28 -2.12
CA VAL A 111 -1.37 23.44 -2.85
C VAL A 111 -1.34 22.69 -4.19
N SER A 112 -0.24 22.78 -4.94
CA SER A 112 -0.05 22.05 -6.19
C SER A 112 -0.11 20.54 -5.97
N ASN A 113 0.58 20.03 -4.95
CA ASN A 113 0.54 18.60 -4.63
C ASN A 113 -0.82 18.14 -4.09
N TRP A 114 -1.62 19.02 -3.50
CA TRP A 114 -2.88 18.63 -2.84
C TRP A 114 -3.86 17.94 -3.80
N LYS A 115 -4.12 18.54 -4.96
CA LYS A 115 -5.05 17.98 -5.96
C LYS A 115 -4.38 16.96 -6.88
N GLY A 116 -3.06 17.03 -7.02
CA GLY A 116 -2.32 16.30 -8.05
C GLY A 116 -2.25 17.08 -9.37
N GLY A 117 -1.55 16.49 -10.34
CA GLY A 117 -1.23 17.08 -11.65
C GLY A 117 -0.22 16.21 -12.39
N ASP A 118 -0.07 16.38 -13.70
CA ASP A 118 0.95 15.68 -14.51
C ASP A 118 0.95 14.14 -14.36
N GLY A 119 -0.24 13.54 -14.26
CA GLY A 119 -0.40 12.09 -14.08
C GLY A 119 -0.09 11.57 -12.68
N ARG A 120 0.20 12.45 -11.70
CA ARG A 120 0.47 12.06 -10.31
C ARG A 120 -0.78 12.15 -9.44
N VAL A 121 -0.96 11.15 -8.57
CA VAL A 121 -2.00 11.13 -7.54
C VAL A 121 -1.73 12.24 -6.52
N GLY A 122 -2.71 13.14 -6.33
CA GLY A 122 -2.60 14.22 -5.37
C GLY A 122 -2.53 13.75 -3.92
N HIS A 123 -1.82 14.52 -3.07
CA HIS A 123 -1.67 14.26 -1.64
C HIS A 123 -3.01 14.13 -0.90
N LYS A 124 -4.09 14.75 -1.40
CA LYS A 124 -5.43 14.59 -0.80
C LYS A 124 -5.83 13.12 -0.63
N PHE A 125 -5.47 12.26 -1.59
CA PHE A 125 -5.83 10.84 -1.57
C PHE A 125 -4.84 9.99 -0.78
N SER A 126 -3.58 10.41 -0.68
CA SER A 126 -2.54 9.70 0.06
C SER A 126 -2.33 10.17 1.51
N CYS A 127 -2.95 11.30 1.89
CA CYS A 127 -2.77 11.90 3.21
C CYS A 127 -3.13 10.96 4.37
N ALA A 128 -4.17 10.13 4.21
CA ALA A 128 -4.57 9.15 5.22
C ALA A 128 -3.50 8.05 5.39
N ALA A 129 -3.03 7.49 4.28
CA ALA A 129 -1.97 6.48 4.29
C ALA A 129 -0.67 7.01 4.93
N TYR A 130 -0.24 8.23 4.60
CA TYR A 130 0.92 8.84 5.25
C TYR A 130 0.70 9.10 6.75
N LYS A 131 -0.51 9.51 7.15
CA LYS A 131 -0.82 9.70 8.57
C LYS A 131 -0.68 8.40 9.35
N ARG A 132 -1.16 7.30 8.77
CA ARG A 132 -1.07 5.94 9.31
C ARG A 132 0.37 5.45 9.45
N VAL A 133 1.20 5.70 8.43
CA VAL A 133 2.60 5.23 8.37
C VAL A 133 3.55 6.05 9.24
N GLY A 134 3.23 7.32 9.52
CA GLY A 134 4.13 8.19 10.30
C GLY A 134 5.40 8.58 9.53
N ASP A 135 6.28 9.33 10.19
CA ASP A 135 7.57 9.75 9.62
C ASP A 135 8.69 8.72 9.82
N ASP A 136 8.51 7.80 10.77
CA ASP A 136 9.39 6.66 11.07
C ASP A 136 9.09 5.41 10.21
N MET A 137 8.18 5.51 9.24
CA MET A 137 7.77 4.40 8.38
C MET A 137 7.23 3.18 9.14
N THR A 138 6.59 3.39 10.30
CA THR A 138 6.07 2.31 11.14
C THR A 138 4.56 2.44 11.38
N ILE A 139 3.82 1.35 11.18
CA ILE A 139 2.39 1.30 11.52
C ILE A 139 2.22 0.73 12.94
N ILE A 140 1.85 1.60 13.89
CA ILE A 140 1.80 1.25 15.31
C ILE A 140 0.46 0.60 15.69
N PHE A 141 -0.66 1.12 15.17
CA PHE A 141 -2.00 0.71 15.60
C PHE A 141 -2.53 -0.48 14.81
N GLY A 142 -3.27 -1.37 15.47
CA GLY A 142 -3.86 -2.57 14.85
C GLY A 142 -4.81 -2.22 13.70
N ASP A 143 -5.80 -1.36 13.95
CA ASP A 143 -6.79 -0.94 12.94
C ASP A 143 -6.14 -0.32 11.69
N ASP A 144 -5.05 0.42 11.88
CA ASP A 144 -4.27 0.98 10.79
C ASP A 144 -3.61 -0.13 9.94
N LYS A 145 -3.11 -1.20 10.57
CA LYS A 145 -2.57 -2.36 9.84
C LYS A 145 -3.68 -3.07 9.05
N ASP A 146 -4.88 -3.17 9.61
CA ASP A 146 -6.06 -3.73 8.92
C ASP A 146 -6.39 -2.94 7.65
N ASP A 147 -6.46 -1.61 7.76
CA ASP A 147 -6.69 -0.72 6.63
C ASP A 147 -5.56 -0.84 5.59
N ALA A 148 -4.30 -0.95 6.04
CA ALA A 148 -3.16 -1.12 5.14
C ALA A 148 -3.25 -2.41 4.32
N ARG A 149 -3.61 -3.55 4.95
CA ARG A 149 -3.78 -4.82 4.25
C ARG A 149 -4.95 -4.77 3.26
N GLN A 150 -6.05 -4.15 3.67
CA GLN A 150 -7.21 -3.94 2.80
C GLN A 150 -6.87 -3.06 1.58
N ASP A 151 -6.11 -1.99 1.77
CA ASP A 151 -5.64 -1.11 0.67
C ASP A 151 -4.72 -1.86 -0.31
N ILE A 152 -3.86 -2.75 0.19
CA ILE A 152 -2.99 -3.59 -0.65
C ILE A 152 -3.82 -4.59 -1.46
N LEU A 153 -4.69 -5.37 -0.81
CA LEU A 153 -5.54 -6.34 -1.49
C LEU A 153 -6.49 -5.68 -2.50
N SER A 154 -7.05 -4.53 -2.16
CA SER A 154 -7.95 -3.78 -3.06
C SER A 154 -7.27 -3.35 -4.36
N ARG A 155 -5.95 -3.08 -4.33
CA ARG A 155 -5.17 -2.75 -5.53
C ARG A 155 -4.89 -3.95 -6.42
N ILE A 156 -4.54 -5.10 -5.81
CA ILE A 156 -4.14 -6.28 -6.58
C ILE A 156 -5.31 -7.21 -6.95
N ARG A 157 -6.49 -7.07 -6.34
CA ARG A 157 -7.59 -8.06 -6.44
C ARG A 157 -8.01 -8.43 -7.86
N PHE A 158 -7.98 -7.46 -8.79
CA PHE A 158 -8.36 -7.71 -10.19
C PHE A 158 -7.38 -8.63 -10.94
N TYR A 159 -6.18 -8.84 -10.40
CA TYR A 159 -5.20 -9.80 -10.92
C TYR A 159 -5.09 -11.02 -10.00
N ALA A 160 -5.01 -10.77 -8.68
CA ALA A 160 -4.79 -11.80 -7.68
C ALA A 160 -5.96 -12.79 -7.56
N TYR A 161 -7.21 -12.34 -7.67
CA TYR A 161 -8.36 -13.23 -7.52
C TYR A 161 -8.62 -14.09 -8.76
N PRO A 162 -8.55 -13.56 -10.00
CA PRO A 162 -8.54 -14.43 -11.19
C PRO A 162 -7.41 -15.47 -11.18
N TYR A 163 -6.21 -15.08 -10.72
CA TYR A 163 -5.11 -16.02 -10.51
C TYR A 163 -5.49 -17.15 -9.55
N ALA A 164 -5.98 -16.80 -8.37
CA ALA A 164 -6.34 -17.76 -7.32
C ALA A 164 -7.48 -18.70 -7.73
N VAL A 165 -8.56 -18.16 -8.33
CA VAL A 165 -9.71 -18.94 -8.82
C VAL A 165 -9.31 -19.90 -9.93
N ARG A 166 -8.41 -19.49 -10.82
CA ARG A 166 -7.86 -20.40 -11.84
C ARG A 166 -6.99 -21.48 -11.21
N ALA A 167 -6.07 -21.10 -10.33
CA ALA A 167 -5.15 -22.04 -9.70
C ALA A 167 -5.88 -23.09 -8.85
N SER A 168 -6.95 -22.70 -8.14
CA SER A 168 -7.76 -23.62 -7.34
C SER A 168 -8.42 -24.73 -8.16
N ARG A 169 -8.74 -24.49 -9.43
CA ARG A 169 -9.30 -25.53 -10.31
C ARG A 169 -8.30 -26.61 -10.70
N THR A 170 -7.02 -26.26 -10.72
CA THR A 170 -5.94 -27.18 -11.11
C THR A 170 -5.35 -27.89 -9.89
N ALA A 171 -5.01 -27.12 -8.86
CA ALA A 171 -4.36 -27.64 -7.65
C ALA A 171 -5.36 -28.13 -6.59
N GLY A 172 -6.64 -27.76 -6.71
CA GLY A 172 -7.66 -28.03 -5.71
C GLY A 172 -7.72 -26.96 -4.62
N ARG A 173 -8.40 -27.32 -3.52
CA ARG A 173 -8.71 -26.41 -2.42
C ARG A 173 -7.45 -25.97 -1.69
N GLY A 174 -7.30 -24.65 -1.56
CA GLY A 174 -6.12 -24.01 -0.99
C GLY A 174 -6.40 -22.56 -0.62
N PHE A 175 -5.34 -21.76 -0.60
CA PHE A 175 -5.38 -20.33 -0.27
C PHE A 175 -4.41 -19.53 -1.15
N LEU A 176 -4.69 -18.23 -1.25
CA LEU A 176 -3.79 -17.28 -1.90
C LEU A 176 -2.72 -16.82 -0.89
N PHE A 177 -1.46 -17.13 -1.18
CA PHE A 177 -0.32 -16.61 -0.43
C PHE A 177 0.25 -15.38 -1.13
N VAL A 178 0.20 -14.23 -0.46
CA VAL A 178 0.74 -12.95 -0.94
C VAL A 178 2.01 -12.64 -0.16
N GLN A 179 3.13 -12.56 -0.86
CA GLN A 179 4.43 -12.25 -0.27
C GLN A 179 4.98 -10.94 -0.82
N SER A 180 5.64 -10.15 0.02
CA SER A 180 6.33 -8.93 -0.38
C SER A 180 7.67 -8.83 0.34
N ASP A 181 8.69 -8.41 -0.39
CA ASP A 181 10.02 -8.06 0.13
C ASP A 181 10.08 -6.63 0.71
N SER A 182 8.98 -5.88 0.62
CA SER A 182 8.80 -4.58 1.28
C SER A 182 7.97 -4.74 2.57
N SER A 183 8.18 -3.86 3.56
CA SER A 183 7.35 -3.85 4.78
C SER A 183 5.88 -3.52 4.48
N LEU A 184 5.01 -3.84 5.44
CA LEU A 184 3.60 -3.43 5.39
C LEU A 184 3.48 -1.92 5.24
N ALA A 185 4.32 -1.14 5.93
CA ALA A 185 4.30 0.32 5.88
C ALA A 185 4.58 0.85 4.47
N VAL A 186 5.68 0.40 3.84
CA VAL A 186 6.04 0.77 2.45
C VAL A 186 4.94 0.35 1.48
N MET A 187 4.41 -0.86 1.63
CA MET A 187 3.34 -1.36 0.76
C MET A 187 2.03 -0.62 0.96
N SER A 188 1.75 -0.08 2.15
CA SER A 188 0.53 0.67 2.44
C SER A 188 0.46 2.06 1.78
N LEU A 189 1.58 2.57 1.26
CA LEU A 189 1.62 3.86 0.59
C LEU A 189 0.99 3.76 -0.82
N PRO A 190 0.23 4.77 -1.29
CA PRO A 190 -0.44 4.70 -2.60
C PRO A 190 0.51 4.78 -3.80
N GLY A 191 1.69 5.38 -3.64
CA GLY A 191 2.72 5.49 -4.68
C GLY A 191 4.11 5.27 -4.10
N PRO A 192 5.15 5.24 -4.95
CA PRO A 192 6.51 4.89 -4.55
C PRO A 192 7.23 6.08 -3.92
N ILE A 193 6.55 6.87 -3.07
CA ILE A 193 7.14 8.02 -2.36
C ILE A 193 7.10 7.74 -0.86
N LEU A 194 8.26 7.61 -0.23
CA LEU A 194 8.42 7.36 1.20
C LEU A 194 8.00 8.57 2.05
N SER A 195 7.89 8.38 3.36
CA SER A 195 7.51 9.44 4.31
C SER A 195 8.48 10.62 4.35
N ASN A 196 9.75 10.41 3.97
CA ASN A 196 10.74 11.47 3.81
C ASN A 196 10.61 12.26 2.50
N GLY A 197 9.66 11.89 1.62
CA GLY A 197 9.39 12.56 0.34
C GLY A 197 10.27 12.12 -0.82
N ARG A 198 11.09 11.06 -0.64
CA ARG A 198 11.93 10.48 -1.69
C ARG A 198 11.23 9.31 -2.36
N GLU A 199 11.63 9.01 -3.59
CA GLU A 199 11.17 7.81 -4.28
C GLU A 199 11.73 6.54 -3.64
N CYS A 200 10.96 5.46 -3.62
CA CYS A 200 11.43 4.14 -3.23
C CYS A 200 12.57 3.72 -4.17
N SER A 201 13.68 3.25 -3.60
CA SER A 201 14.85 2.82 -4.39
C SER A 201 14.63 1.49 -5.14
N LYS A 202 13.64 0.69 -4.73
CA LYS A 202 13.23 -0.54 -5.43
C LYS A 202 11.76 -0.49 -5.81
N GLN A 203 11.47 -1.19 -6.91
CA GLN A 203 10.12 -1.44 -7.38
C GLN A 203 9.33 -2.22 -6.32
N ARG A 204 8.17 -1.72 -5.92
CA ARG A 204 7.31 -2.45 -4.98
C ARG A 204 6.58 -3.55 -5.73
N SER A 205 6.63 -4.76 -5.21
CA SER A 205 5.98 -5.91 -5.83
C SER A 205 5.40 -6.86 -4.80
N VAL A 206 4.44 -7.67 -5.25
CA VAL A 206 3.99 -8.86 -4.51
C VAL A 206 4.20 -10.09 -5.37
N VAL A 207 4.54 -11.20 -4.73
CA VAL A 207 4.54 -12.53 -5.34
C VAL A 207 3.31 -13.27 -4.84
N LEU A 208 2.55 -13.81 -5.79
CA LEU A 208 1.34 -14.59 -5.56
C LEU A 208 1.65 -16.06 -5.76
N HIS A 209 1.29 -16.86 -4.76
CA HIS A 209 1.27 -18.31 -4.86
C HIS A 209 -0.12 -18.83 -4.53
N TRP A 210 -0.56 -19.87 -5.21
CA TRP A 210 -1.67 -20.69 -4.75
C TRP A 210 -1.11 -21.95 -4.12
N LEU A 211 -1.42 -22.18 -2.85
CA LEU A 211 -0.90 -23.33 -2.11
C LEU A 211 -2.04 -24.08 -1.44
N THR A 212 -1.89 -25.41 -1.38
CA THR A 212 -2.64 -26.24 -0.45
C THR A 212 -2.05 -26.10 0.97
N VAL A 213 -2.83 -26.45 1.99
CA VAL A 213 -2.33 -26.48 3.38
C VAL A 213 -1.18 -27.50 3.53
N GLY A 214 -1.16 -28.56 2.71
CA GLY A 214 -0.09 -29.56 2.70
C GLY A 214 1.23 -28.97 2.24
N GLU A 215 1.25 -28.34 1.06
CA GLU A 215 2.42 -27.69 0.48
C GLU A 215 2.96 -26.59 1.40
N TYR A 216 2.07 -25.77 1.97
CA TYR A 216 2.45 -24.75 2.94
C TYR A 216 3.25 -25.32 4.12
N VAL A 217 2.78 -26.44 4.70
CA VAL A 217 3.47 -27.06 5.82
C VAL A 217 4.79 -27.72 5.40
N SER A 218 4.83 -28.39 4.23
CA SER A 218 6.00 -29.15 3.80
C SER A 218 7.10 -28.31 3.14
N GLU A 219 6.76 -27.15 2.58
CA GLU A 219 7.70 -26.30 1.85
C GLU A 219 7.93 -24.99 2.61
N VAL A 220 6.88 -24.19 2.81
CA VAL A 220 7.00 -22.84 3.37
C VAL A 220 7.40 -22.86 4.84
N CYS A 221 6.75 -23.67 5.67
CA CYS A 221 7.07 -23.78 7.10
C CYS A 221 8.41 -24.51 7.36
N MET A 222 8.92 -25.26 6.38
CA MET A 222 10.23 -25.90 6.49
C MET A 222 11.36 -24.88 6.29
N ASP A 223 11.16 -23.92 5.38
CA ASP A 223 12.09 -22.83 5.14
C ASP A 223 12.01 -21.74 6.22
N ASP A 224 10.82 -21.52 6.79
CA ASP A 224 10.58 -20.55 7.84
C ASP A 224 9.62 -21.11 8.90
N PHE A 225 10.20 -21.68 9.96
CA PHE A 225 9.43 -22.36 11.01
C PHE A 225 8.50 -21.42 11.79
N GLU A 226 8.75 -20.11 11.80
CA GLU A 226 7.90 -19.18 12.54
C GLU A 226 6.52 -19.04 11.88
N LEU A 227 6.44 -19.25 10.56
CA LEU A 227 5.18 -19.29 9.82
C LEU A 227 4.27 -20.44 10.28
N ALA A 228 4.82 -21.51 10.88
CA ALA A 228 4.01 -22.60 11.42
C ALA A 228 2.95 -22.12 12.44
N ALA A 229 3.19 -20.98 13.09
CA ALA A 229 2.24 -20.35 14.00
C ALA A 229 0.90 -19.93 13.35
N ALA A 230 0.84 -19.77 12.02
CA ALA A 230 -0.38 -19.44 11.29
C ALA A 230 -1.16 -20.68 10.82
N THR A 231 -0.59 -21.89 10.91
CA THR A 231 -1.13 -23.11 10.30
C THR A 231 -2.55 -23.44 10.76
N LYS A 232 -2.86 -23.25 12.05
CA LYS A 232 -4.17 -23.58 12.61
C LYS A 232 -5.26 -22.68 12.00
N ASP A 233 -5.11 -21.36 12.11
CA ASP A 233 -6.10 -20.40 11.62
C ASP A 233 -6.23 -20.45 10.09
N LEU A 234 -5.13 -20.74 9.39
CA LEU A 234 -5.13 -20.92 7.94
C LEU A 234 -5.90 -22.17 7.50
N ARG A 235 -5.72 -23.29 8.21
CA ARG A 235 -6.50 -24.51 7.97
C ARG A 235 -7.99 -24.26 8.17
N GLU A 236 -8.36 -23.63 9.28
CA GLU A 236 -9.76 -23.28 9.59
C GLU A 236 -10.36 -22.38 8.48
N ALA A 237 -9.60 -21.38 8.02
CA ALA A 237 -10.00 -20.52 6.91
C ALA A 237 -10.21 -21.31 5.60
N VAL A 238 -9.27 -22.19 5.24
CA VAL A 238 -9.36 -23.02 4.03
C VAL A 238 -10.48 -24.05 4.12
N GLU A 239 -10.78 -24.62 5.28
CA GLU A 239 -11.86 -25.60 5.44
C GLU A 239 -13.25 -24.93 5.42
N GLY A 240 -13.36 -23.69 5.92
CA GLY A 240 -14.65 -23.02 6.13
C GLY A 240 -15.18 -22.15 4.99
N TYR A 241 -14.36 -21.78 4.00
CA TYR A 241 -14.77 -20.77 3.00
C TYR A 241 -15.66 -21.32 1.86
N ASP A 242 -16.48 -20.43 1.29
CA ASP A 242 -17.20 -20.68 0.04
C ASP A 242 -16.44 -20.08 -1.16
N GLU A 243 -15.92 -20.96 -2.03
CA GLU A 243 -15.09 -20.60 -3.18
C GLU A 243 -15.76 -19.69 -4.21
N SER A 244 -17.10 -19.63 -4.21
CA SER A 244 -17.87 -18.80 -5.13
C SER A 244 -18.02 -17.34 -4.68
N VAL A 245 -17.75 -17.05 -3.41
CA VAL A 245 -17.98 -15.71 -2.82
C VAL A 245 -16.80 -15.15 -2.06
N GLU A 246 -15.86 -15.98 -1.61
CA GLU A 246 -14.73 -15.55 -0.79
C GLU A 246 -13.47 -16.41 -1.01
N LEU A 247 -12.34 -15.90 -0.53
CA LEU A 247 -11.02 -16.47 -0.74
C LEU A 247 -10.18 -16.41 0.54
N PRO A 248 -9.60 -17.52 1.02
CA PRO A 248 -8.61 -17.48 2.08
C PRO A 248 -7.32 -16.85 1.57
N VAL A 249 -6.76 -15.95 2.37
CA VAL A 249 -5.54 -15.22 2.06
C VAL A 249 -4.58 -15.31 3.23
N LEU A 250 -3.33 -15.64 2.93
CA LEU A 250 -2.18 -15.45 3.82
C LEU A 250 -1.33 -14.31 3.25
N MET A 251 -1.00 -13.31 4.05
CA MET A 251 -0.08 -12.24 3.66
C MET A 251 1.19 -12.32 4.51
N ARG A 252 2.36 -12.14 3.89
CA ARG A 252 3.66 -11.99 4.57
C ARG A 252 4.41 -10.80 3.98
N PHE A 253 4.90 -9.94 4.86
CA PHE A 253 5.74 -8.79 4.51
C PHE A 253 7.13 -8.92 5.13
N ARG A 254 8.09 -8.15 4.61
CA ARG A 254 9.48 -8.18 5.08
C ARG A 254 9.64 -7.83 6.56
N CYS A 255 8.83 -6.93 7.09
CA CYS A 255 8.87 -6.51 8.50
C CYS A 255 8.30 -7.55 9.48
N GLY A 256 8.22 -8.82 9.08
CA GLY A 256 7.67 -9.90 9.91
C GLY A 256 6.15 -9.91 10.03
N HIS A 257 5.45 -8.95 9.42
CA HIS A 257 4.00 -8.90 9.50
C HIS A 257 3.36 -10.05 8.72
N VAL A 258 2.61 -10.90 9.42
CA VAL A 258 1.88 -12.03 8.85
C VAL A 258 0.41 -11.95 9.22
N ALA A 259 -0.48 -12.12 8.24
CA ALA A 259 -1.91 -12.08 8.47
C ALA A 259 -2.63 -13.20 7.70
N VAL A 260 -3.52 -13.91 8.40
CA VAL A 260 -4.48 -14.86 7.82
C VAL A 260 -5.85 -14.22 7.83
N GLY A 261 -6.56 -14.30 6.72
CA GLY A 261 -7.93 -13.83 6.64
C GLY A 261 -8.72 -14.42 5.49
N ILE A 262 -9.97 -13.98 5.41
CA ILE A 262 -10.89 -14.27 4.32
C ILE A 262 -11.21 -12.95 3.61
N ALA A 263 -11.00 -12.94 2.29
CA ALA A 263 -11.28 -11.81 1.42
C ALA A 263 -12.56 -12.08 0.60
N PRO A 264 -13.47 -11.10 0.46
CA PRO A 264 -14.59 -11.22 -0.45
C PRO A 264 -14.09 -11.26 -1.90
N LEU A 265 -14.66 -12.13 -2.71
CA LEU A 265 -14.28 -12.29 -4.11
C LEU A 265 -14.84 -11.13 -4.94
N VAL A 266 -13.96 -10.23 -5.37
CA VAL A 266 -14.27 -9.10 -6.26
C VAL A 266 -13.20 -9.00 -7.36
N PRO A 267 -13.53 -9.21 -8.65
CA PRO A 267 -14.88 -9.42 -9.19
C PRO A 267 -15.50 -10.78 -8.79
N ASP A 268 -16.75 -11.03 -9.20
CA ASP A 268 -17.40 -12.31 -8.91
C ASP A 268 -16.69 -13.51 -9.56
N PHE A 269 -17.00 -14.71 -9.06
CA PHE A 269 -16.34 -15.95 -9.43
C PHE A 269 -16.32 -16.23 -10.93
N ASN A 270 -17.42 -15.99 -11.64
CA ASN A 270 -17.49 -16.28 -13.07
C ASN A 270 -16.60 -15.32 -13.87
N LEU A 271 -16.57 -14.05 -13.49
CA LEU A 271 -15.65 -13.10 -14.11
C LEU A 271 -14.20 -13.44 -13.76
N CYS A 272 -13.89 -13.86 -12.54
CA CYS A 272 -12.56 -14.37 -12.18
C CYS A 272 -12.14 -15.57 -13.03
N LEU A 273 -13.04 -16.50 -13.37
CA LEU A 273 -12.73 -17.61 -14.27
C LEU A 273 -12.31 -17.12 -15.66
N VAL A 274 -13.08 -16.20 -16.24
CA VAL A 274 -12.79 -15.65 -17.58
C VAL A 274 -11.47 -14.91 -17.58
N LEU A 275 -11.27 -13.99 -16.61
CA LEU A 275 -10.03 -13.22 -16.49
C LEU A 275 -8.83 -14.12 -16.16
N GLY A 276 -9.03 -15.19 -15.40
CA GLY A 276 -7.96 -16.12 -15.05
C GLY A 276 -7.41 -16.81 -16.28
N GLU A 277 -8.29 -17.29 -17.17
CA GLU A 277 -7.91 -17.87 -18.46
C GLU A 277 -7.26 -16.84 -19.38
N GLU A 278 -7.77 -15.60 -19.41
CA GLU A 278 -7.23 -14.53 -20.25
C GLU A 278 -5.83 -14.10 -19.82
N TYR A 279 -5.62 -13.86 -18.52
CA TYR A 279 -4.36 -13.34 -17.99
C TYR A 279 -3.28 -14.41 -17.87
N TYR A 280 -3.65 -15.64 -17.53
CA TYR A 280 -2.68 -16.68 -17.16
C TYR A 280 -2.72 -17.93 -18.05
N GLY A 281 -3.65 -18.01 -19.01
CA GLY A 281 -3.70 -19.03 -20.05
C GLY A 281 -3.70 -20.47 -19.50
N LYS A 282 -2.87 -21.34 -20.09
CA LYS A 282 -2.69 -22.74 -19.67
C LYS A 282 -1.41 -22.99 -18.86
N GLY A 283 -0.84 -21.94 -18.27
CA GLY A 283 0.33 -22.07 -17.39
C GLY A 283 0.11 -23.09 -16.26
N ASP A 284 1.18 -23.69 -15.79
CA ASP A 284 1.25 -24.75 -14.78
C ASP A 284 0.90 -24.31 -13.35
N GLY A 285 0.46 -23.07 -13.16
CA GLY A 285 0.16 -22.53 -11.82
C GLY A 285 1.39 -21.97 -11.12
N ALA A 286 2.47 -21.68 -11.85
CA ALA A 286 3.63 -20.98 -11.33
C ALA A 286 3.27 -19.69 -10.58
N ALA A 287 4.17 -19.27 -9.69
CA ALA A 287 4.06 -18.03 -8.96
C ALA A 287 3.97 -16.82 -9.92
N VAL A 288 3.17 -15.82 -9.54
CA VAL A 288 2.97 -14.61 -10.32
C VAL A 288 3.48 -13.41 -9.54
N GLN A 289 4.41 -12.66 -10.12
CA GLN A 289 4.84 -11.37 -9.55
C GLN A 289 4.00 -10.23 -10.13
N LEU A 290 3.47 -9.37 -9.27
CA LEU A 290 2.78 -8.14 -9.64
C LEU A 290 3.57 -6.93 -9.14
N ASN A 291 3.89 -6.00 -10.03
CA ASN A 291 4.46 -4.71 -9.67
C ASN A 291 3.32 -3.78 -9.25
N ILE A 292 3.37 -3.27 -8.01
CA ILE A 292 2.26 -2.50 -7.45
C ILE A 292 2.14 -1.11 -8.08
N ASP A 293 3.25 -0.51 -8.49
CA ASP A 293 3.28 0.85 -9.05
C ASP A 293 2.90 0.91 -10.54
N ASP A 294 2.75 -0.25 -11.21
CA ASP A 294 2.38 -0.35 -12.63
C ASP A 294 0.85 -0.47 -12.85
N MET A 295 0.06 -0.63 -11.77
CA MET A 295 -1.40 -0.85 -11.80
C MET A 295 -2.18 0.46 -11.63
#